data_AF-A0A931VXM0-F1
#
_entry.id   AF-A0A931VXM0-F1
#
_cell.length_a   1.000
_cell.length_b   1.000
_cell.length_c   1.000
_cell.angle_alpha   90.00
_cell.angle_beta   90.00
_cell.angle_gamma   90.00
#
_symmetry.space_group_name_H-M   'P 1'
#
loop_
_entity.id
_entity.type
_entity.pdbx_description
1 polymer ?
#
loop_
_entity_poly.entity_id
_entity_poly.type
_entity_poly.pdbx_seq_one_letter_code
_entity_poly.pdbx_strand_id
1 'polypeptide(L)' 'MERVLSCDIAAHVGKQVLVKGWLHKKRLLGGLNFIVVRDRGGLTQIVIE' A
#
# COMPACT_ATOMS: atom_id res chain seq x y z
N MET A 1 -11.59 -4.93 -10.83
CA MET A 1 -10.24 -4.43 -10.47
C MET A 1 -9.47 -5.59 -9.86
N GLU A 2 -8.32 -5.92 -10.43
CA GLU A 2 -7.52 -7.08 -10.03
C GLU A 2 -6.73 -6.79 -8.75
N ARG A 3 -6.65 -7.78 -7.85
CA ARG A 3 -5.91 -7.67 -6.60
C ARG A 3 -4.42 -7.87 -6.89
N VAL A 4 -3.59 -6.95 -6.42
CA VAL A 4 -2.12 -7.04 -6.48
C VAL A 4 -1.57 -7.28 -5.07
N LEU A 5 -0.59 -8.19 -4.93
CA LEU A 5 0.11 -8.43 -3.66
C LEU A 5 1.21 -7.40 -3.44
N SER A 6 1.56 -7.15 -2.18
CA SER A 6 2.58 -6.17 -1.79
C SER A 6 3.93 -6.38 -2.49
N CYS A 7 4.32 -7.62 -2.80
CA CYS A 7 5.57 -7.94 -3.50
C CYS A 7 5.56 -7.59 -5.00
N ASP A 8 4.38 -7.49 -5.63
CA ASP A 8 4.24 -7.33 -7.08
C ASP A 8 3.96 -5.88 -7.50
N ILE A 9 3.86 -4.97 -6.54
CA ILE A 9 3.49 -3.56 -6.79
C ILE A 9 4.50 -2.86 -7.69
N ALA A 10 5.79 -3.19 -7.58
CA ALA A 10 6.83 -2.58 -8.41
C ALA A 10 6.61 -2.83 -9.92
N ALA A 11 5.91 -3.90 -10.29
CA ALA A 11 5.58 -4.20 -11.70
C ALA A 11 4.38 -3.38 -12.23
N HIS A 12 3.70 -2.59 -11.38
CA HIS A 12 2.46 -1.89 -11.69
C HIS A 12 2.59 -0.36 -11.62
N VAL A 13 3.80 0.17 -11.78
CA VAL A 13 4.04 1.63 -11.79
C VAL A 13 3.16 2.33 -12.83
N GLY A 14 2.50 3.41 -12.41
CA GLY A 14 1.60 4.20 -13.26
C GLY A 14 0.21 3.60 -13.48
N LYS A 15 -0.10 2.44 -12.88
CA LYS A 15 -1.41 1.77 -12.99
C LYS A 15 -2.19 1.86 -11.68
N GLN A 16 -3.51 1.88 -11.78
CA GLN A 16 -4.39 1.73 -10.62
C GLN A 16 -4.48 0.25 -10.23
N VAL A 17 -4.23 -0.05 -8.95
CA VAL A 17 -4.24 -1.42 -8.41
C VAL A 17 -5.09 -1.51 -7.16
N LEU A 18 -5.61 -2.71 -6.87
CA LEU A 18 -6.32 -3.00 -5.63
C LEU A 18 -5.42 -3.79 -4.67
N VAL A 19 -5.09 -3.21 -3.52
CA VAL A 19 -4.36 -3.91 -2.45
C VAL A 19 -5.36 -4.31 -1.36
N LYS A 20 -5.24 -5.55 -0.86
CA LYS A 20 -6.06 -6.07 0.24
C LYS A 20 -5.17 -6.70 1.30
N GLY A 21 -5.30 -6.21 2.53
CA GLY A 21 -4.53 -6.65 3.68
C GLY A 21 -5.00 -5.99 4.97
N TRP A 22 -4.15 -6.05 5.99
CA TRP A 22 -4.40 -5.48 7.31
C TRP A 22 -3.57 -4.21 7.51
N LEU A 23 -4.12 -3.25 8.25
CA LEU A 23 -3.36 -2.08 8.68
C LEU A 23 -2.20 -2.53 9.58
N HIS A 24 -0.97 -2.29 9.14
CA HIS A 24 0.21 -2.55 9.95
C HIS A 24 0.60 -1.33 10.80
N LYS A 25 0.64 -0.15 10.18
CA LYS A 25 1.07 1.08 10.84
C LYS A 25 0.43 2.29 10.17
N LYS A 26 0.04 3.28 10.96
CA LYS A 26 -0.36 4.62 10.49
C LYS A 26 0.65 5.63 11.02
N ARG A 27 1.07 6.59 10.18
CA ARG A 27 1.93 7.71 10.58
C ARG A 27 1.41 9.00 9.97
N LEU A 28 1.44 10.07 10.77
CA LEU A 28 1.22 11.44 10.30
C LEU A 28 2.58 12.13 10.31
N LEU A 29 3.01 12.67 9.17
CA LEU A 29 4.28 13.38 9.06
C LEU A 29 4.12 14.51 8.05
N GLY A 30 4.36 15.75 8.49
CA GLY A 30 4.29 16.92 7.60
C GLY A 30 2.91 17.14 6.96
N GLY A 31 1.82 16.78 7.64
CA GLY A 31 0.46 16.86 7.10
C GLY A 31 0.03 15.68 6.22
N LEU A 32 0.97 14.82 5.81
CA LEU A 32 0.67 13.64 5.01
C LEU A 32 0.37 12.42 5.87
N ASN A 33 -0.60 11.62 5.42
CA ASN A 33 -0.98 10.37 6.07
C ASN A 33 -0.32 9.19 5.36
N PHE A 34 0.50 8.46 6.10
CA PHE A 34 1.15 7.24 5.63
C PHE A 34 0.46 6.03 6.24
N ILE A 35 -0.08 5.16 5.39
CA ILE A 35 -0.71 3.91 5.76
C ILE A 35 0.16 2.76 5.28
N VAL A 36 0.65 1.94 6.19
CA VAL A 36 1.36 0.70 5.86
C VAL A 36 0.36 -0.44 5.93
N VAL A 37 0.15 -1.13 4.81
CA VAL A 37 -0.69 -2.33 4.70
C VAL A 37 0.20 -3.56 4.66
N ARG A 38 -0.18 -4.60 5.40
CA ARG A 38 0.43 -5.92 5.37
C ARG A 38 -0.48 -6.91 4.66
N ASP A 39 0.07 -7.68 3.75
CA ASP A 39 -0.56 -8.90 3.23
C ASP A 39 0.46 -10.06 3.27
N ARG A 40 0.12 -11.20 2.64
CA ARG A 40 1.01 -12.37 2.58
C ARG A 40 2.30 -12.16 1.78
N GLY A 41 2.34 -11.15 0.91
CA GLY A 41 3.51 -10.78 0.11
C GLY A 41 4.42 -9.76 0.79
N GLY A 42 4.04 -9.22 1.95
CA GLY A 42 4.88 -8.34 2.75
C GLY A 42 4.18 -7.05 3.17
N LEU A 43 4.90 -5.94 3.09
CA LEU A 43 4.44 -4.61 3.49
C LEU A 43 4.43 -3.66 2.29
N THR A 44 3.41 -2.81 2.23
CA THR A 44 3.31 -1.71 1.26
C THR A 44 2.93 -0.43 1.96
N GLN A 45 3.54 0.68 1.55
CA GLN A 45 3.20 2.01 2.02
C GLN A 45 2.28 2.71 1.02
N ILE A 46 1.19 3.27 1.53
CA ILE A 46 0.22 4.09 0.83
C ILE A 46 0.34 5.49 1.42
N VAL A 47 0.46 6.50 0.56
CA VAL A 47 0.39 7.91 0.95
C VAL A 47 -1.01 8.41 0.61
N ILE A 48 -1.63 9.14 1.54
CA ILE A 48 -2.94 9.77 1.37
C ILE A 48 -2.76 11.27 1.53
N GLU A 49 -3.28 12.00 0.54
CA GLU A 49 -3.42 13.46 0.51
C GLU A 49 -4.87 13.85 0.84
#